data_AF-A0AAU6AN53-F1
#
_entry.id   AF-A0AAU6AN53-F1
#
_cell.length_a   1.000
_cell.length_b   1.000
_cell.length_c   1.000
_cell.angle_alpha   90.00
_cell.angle_beta   90.00
_cell.angle_gamma   90.00
#
_symmetry.space_group_name_H-M   'P 1'
#
loop_
_entity.id
_entity.type
_entity.pdbx_description
1 polymer ?
#
loop_
_entity_poly.entity_id
_entity_poly.type
_entity_poly.pdbx_seq_one_letter_code
_entity_poly.pdbx_strand_id
1 'polypeptide(L)'
;MRTVPSREDVAMELILRACGQPHDFPGDILEVTETQLDASSQTVNICRVACRKCGTLKVSRWQQPTGDGPVSFAVLSTTEPPEPGQVPGLAERARQLTDAEYTAALAEHGFPDGVPADFAPDRRATATTERLEFLLRVRAGQFTLLDRGCPLGAILPVPPHAESADLIDAVPGAALFWAPIHDGTLALTVAIAPTDPGADRSYRRVVELSCRFHTGYVVLRELAGRELDLPPLPAGPGDYRMRFHTRDSGCLLQLWNQPRTGPLPEKPIAATNAGLLA
;
A
#
# COMPACT_ATOMS: atom_id res chain seq x y z
N MET A 1 -19.58 -3.65 -0.93
CA MET A 1 -19.03 -4.94 -1.39
C MET A 1 -18.07 -5.42 -0.32
N ARG A 2 -18.23 -6.65 0.19
CA ARG A 2 -17.32 -7.20 1.21
C ARG A 2 -15.98 -7.50 0.53
N THR A 3 -14.88 -7.03 1.10
CA THR A 3 -13.55 -7.29 0.56
C THR A 3 -13.07 -8.67 1.00
N VAL A 4 -12.55 -9.46 0.07
CA VAL A 4 -11.90 -10.72 0.40
C VAL A 4 -10.50 -10.39 0.94
N PRO A 5 -10.13 -10.85 2.14
CA PRO A 5 -8.81 -10.59 2.66
C PRO A 5 -7.76 -11.28 1.78
N SER A 6 -6.72 -10.55 1.41
CA SER A 6 -5.56 -11.11 0.72
C SER A 6 -4.78 -12.05 1.67
N ARG A 7 -3.87 -12.86 1.13
CA ARG A 7 -2.96 -13.66 1.97
C ARG A 7 -2.11 -12.80 2.90
N GLU A 8 -1.77 -11.57 2.49
CA GLU A 8 -1.06 -10.62 3.37
C GLU A 8 -1.94 -10.12 4.51
N ASP A 9 -3.23 -9.84 4.26
CA ASP A 9 -4.15 -9.42 5.33
C ASP A 9 -4.31 -10.54 6.38
N VAL A 10 -4.46 -11.79 5.92
CA VAL A 10 -4.54 -12.97 6.81
C VAL A 10 -3.22 -13.19 7.55
N ALA A 11 -2.08 -13.09 6.87
CA ALA A 11 -0.78 -13.22 7.51
C ALA A 11 -0.55 -12.16 8.60
N MET A 12 -0.96 -10.91 8.34
CA MET A 12 -0.90 -9.82 9.30
C MET A 12 -1.74 -10.13 10.53
N GLU A 13 -2.99 -10.56 10.34
CA GLU A 13 -3.86 -10.92 11.46
C GLU A 13 -3.29 -12.06 12.30
N LEU A 14 -2.73 -13.09 11.67
CA LEU A 14 -2.10 -14.20 12.39
C LEU A 14 -0.88 -13.74 13.20
N ILE A 15 -0.07 -12.82 12.67
CA ILE A 15 1.05 -12.21 13.41
C ILE A 15 0.53 -11.41 14.62
N LEU A 16 -0.52 -10.59 14.43
CA LEU A 16 -1.11 -9.79 15.49
C LEU A 16 -1.71 -10.68 16.59
N ARG A 17 -2.46 -11.71 16.21
CA ARG A 17 -3.06 -12.70 17.11
C ARG A 17 -1.99 -13.46 17.90
N ALA A 18 -0.89 -13.85 17.26
CA ALA A 18 0.22 -14.55 17.90
C ALA A 18 1.04 -13.66 18.86
N CYS A 19 1.10 -12.35 18.63
CA CYS A 19 1.78 -11.44 19.53
C CYS A 19 1.07 -11.34 20.89
N GLY A 20 -0.26 -11.30 20.89
CA GLY A 20 -1.07 -11.22 22.10
C GLY A 20 -0.83 -9.94 22.92
N GLN A 21 -1.18 -10.00 24.21
CA GLN A 21 -0.91 -8.97 25.21
C GLN A 21 -0.09 -9.57 26.37
N PRO A 22 0.90 -8.85 26.93
CA PRO A 22 1.35 -7.50 26.55
C PRO A 22 2.27 -7.49 25.31
N HIS A 23 2.30 -6.37 24.59
CA HIS A 23 3.23 -6.15 23.47
C HIS A 23 4.69 -5.96 23.93
N ASP A 24 5.63 -6.37 23.07
CA ASP A 24 7.09 -6.19 23.26
C ASP A 24 7.56 -4.85 22.66
N PHE A 25 7.45 -3.76 23.44
CA PHE A 25 7.97 -2.44 23.07
C PHE A 25 9.43 -2.27 23.53
N PRO A 26 10.32 -1.70 22.71
CA PRO A 26 11.70 -1.39 23.10
C PRO A 26 11.77 -0.27 24.15
N GLY A 27 11.73 -0.63 25.43
CA GLY A 27 11.94 0.30 26.56
C GLY A 27 10.86 1.38 26.72
N ASP A 28 10.93 2.12 27.84
CA ASP A 28 9.98 3.19 28.18
C ASP A 28 10.59 4.60 28.03
N ILE A 29 11.59 4.75 27.17
CA ILE A 29 12.21 6.07 26.93
C ILE A 29 11.26 6.91 26.06
N LEU A 30 10.86 8.07 26.56
CA LEU A 30 10.02 9.04 25.85
C LEU A 30 10.89 9.92 24.94
N GLU A 31 11.25 9.40 23.78
CA GLU A 31 11.95 10.16 22.74
C GLU A 31 10.94 10.79 21.77
N VAL A 32 11.07 12.09 21.51
CA VAL A 32 10.18 12.80 20.58
C VAL A 32 10.47 12.32 19.16
N THR A 33 9.51 11.63 18.55
CA THR A 33 9.57 11.21 17.15
C THR A 33 8.85 12.20 16.23
N GLU A 34 7.90 12.96 16.77
CA GLU A 34 7.05 13.89 16.03
C GLU A 34 6.54 14.99 16.99
N THR A 35 6.20 16.16 16.45
CA THR A 35 5.51 17.22 17.17
C THR A 35 4.25 17.66 16.43
N GLN A 36 3.21 18.00 17.19
CA GLN A 36 1.93 18.49 16.66
C GLN A 36 1.46 19.69 17.50
N LEU A 37 0.73 20.61 16.88
CA LEU A 37 -0.02 21.63 17.61
C LEU A 37 -1.40 21.09 17.99
N ASP A 38 -1.78 21.19 19.26
CA ASP A 38 -3.14 20.89 19.69
C ASP A 38 -4.13 22.01 19.36
N ALA A 39 -5.40 21.83 19.73
CA ALA A 39 -6.46 22.80 19.50
C ALA A 39 -6.22 24.16 20.17
N SER A 40 -5.33 24.22 21.16
CA SER A 40 -4.91 25.45 21.86
C SER A 40 -3.59 26.00 21.34
N SER A 41 -3.10 25.51 20.19
CA SER A 41 -1.82 25.87 19.59
C SER A 41 -0.60 25.60 20.49
N GLN A 42 -0.72 24.63 21.41
CA GLN A 42 0.41 24.18 22.21
C GLN A 42 1.10 23.00 21.55
N THR A 43 2.43 22.95 21.66
CA THR A 43 3.23 21.83 21.13
C THR A 43 3.03 20.59 21.98
N VAL A 44 2.49 19.55 21.35
CA VAL A 44 2.41 18.19 21.85
C VAL A 44 3.55 17.38 21.23
N ASN A 45 4.40 16.85 22.10
CA ASN A 45 5.41 15.86 21.73
C ASN A 45 4.75 14.50 21.57
N ILE A 46 5.14 13.79 20.52
CA ILE A 46 4.64 12.47 20.18
C ILE A 46 5.84 11.52 20.09
N CYS A 47 5.75 10.39 20.78
CA CYS A 47 6.70 9.27 20.69
C CYS A 47 5.95 8.06 20.15
N ARG A 48 6.39 7.52 19.00
CA ARG A 48 5.84 6.31 18.40
C ARG A 48 6.85 5.18 18.50
N VAL A 49 6.46 4.11 19.16
CA VAL A 49 7.31 2.94 19.39
C VAL A 49 6.61 1.69 18.90
N ALA A 50 7.20 1.01 17.92
CA ALA A 50 6.65 -0.22 17.37
C ALA A 50 6.98 -1.46 18.22
N CYS A 51 6.00 -2.35 18.36
CA CYS A 51 6.21 -3.67 18.93
C CYS A 51 7.15 -4.48 18.02
N ARG A 52 8.20 -5.07 18.59
CA ARG A 52 9.20 -5.84 17.83
C ARG A 52 8.65 -7.09 17.14
N LYS A 53 7.50 -7.60 17.61
CA LYS A 53 6.90 -8.85 17.11
C LYS A 53 5.85 -8.61 16.03
N CYS A 54 5.01 -7.61 16.19
CA CYS A 54 3.86 -7.40 15.31
C CYS A 54 3.75 -6.00 14.71
N GLY A 55 4.63 -5.08 15.09
CA GLY A 55 4.61 -3.71 14.58
C GLY A 55 3.60 -2.78 15.26
N THR A 56 2.63 -3.28 16.06
CA THR A 56 1.66 -2.45 16.79
C THR A 56 2.35 -1.26 17.44
N LEU A 57 1.81 -0.06 17.29
CA LEU A 57 2.45 1.17 17.74
C LEU A 57 1.95 1.54 19.14
N LYS A 58 2.87 1.77 20.08
CA LYS A 58 2.60 2.56 21.29
C LYS A 58 2.82 4.02 20.93
N VAL A 59 1.77 4.82 21.03
CA VAL A 59 1.82 6.27 20.77
C VAL A 59 1.66 7.00 22.09
N SER A 60 2.74 7.62 22.54
CA SER A 60 2.78 8.42 23.76
C SER A 60 2.73 9.90 23.39
N ARG A 61 1.81 10.65 24.01
CA ARG A 61 1.62 12.08 23.79
C ARG A 61 1.83 12.83 25.11
N TRP A 62 2.62 13.90 25.09
CA TRP A 62 2.81 14.78 26.25
C TRP A 62 3.13 16.21 25.81
N GLN A 63 2.79 17.19 26.65
CA GLN A 63 3.25 18.55 26.46
C GLN A 63 4.53 18.77 27.26
N GLN A 64 5.48 19.54 26.71
CA GLN A 64 6.67 19.89 27.47
C GLN A 64 6.26 20.86 28.59
N PRO A 65 6.58 20.55 29.85
CA PRO A 65 6.26 21.42 30.97
C PRO A 65 7.00 22.76 30.87
N THR A 66 6.28 23.84 31.19
CA THR A 66 6.81 25.20 31.17
C THR A 66 7.26 25.63 32.57
N GLY A 67 8.56 25.89 32.75
CA GLY A 67 9.15 26.48 33.96
C GLY A 67 10.39 25.75 34.49
N ASP A 68 11.18 26.43 35.33
CA ASP A 68 12.47 25.95 35.88
C ASP A 68 12.36 25.16 37.21
N GLY A 69 11.15 24.73 37.58
CA GLY A 69 10.88 24.00 38.83
C GLY A 69 10.95 22.48 38.68
N PRO A 70 10.79 21.69 39.78
CA PRO A 70 10.64 20.24 39.70
C PRO A 70 9.46 19.90 38.79
N VAL A 71 9.78 19.13 37.76
CA VAL A 71 8.91 18.96 36.61
C VAL A 71 8.09 17.68 36.76
N SER A 72 6.77 17.81 36.82
CA SER A 72 5.83 16.70 36.62
C SER A 72 5.00 16.97 35.38
N PHE A 73 4.89 16.00 34.48
CA PHE A 73 4.03 16.07 33.30
C PHE A 73 3.24 14.78 33.13
N ALA A 74 2.10 14.90 32.46
CA ALA A 74 1.25 13.75 32.16
C ALA A 74 1.60 13.19 30.77
N VAL A 75 1.59 11.87 30.66
CA VAL A 75 1.81 11.15 29.40
C VAL A 75 0.58 10.31 29.12
N LEU A 76 -0.04 10.52 27.98
CA LEU A 76 -1.11 9.66 27.49
C LEU A 76 -0.54 8.66 26.49
N SER A 77 -0.65 7.36 26.80
CA SER A 77 -0.22 6.29 25.90
C SER A 77 -1.44 5.55 25.34
N THR A 78 -1.49 5.41 24.02
CA THR A 78 -2.48 4.57 23.31
C THR A 78 -1.76 3.53 22.46
N THR A 79 -2.42 2.41 22.19
CA THR A 79 -1.95 1.43 21.19
C THR A 79 -2.73 1.59 19.89
N GLU A 80 -2.02 1.73 18.78
CA GLU A 80 -2.59 1.86 17.44
C GLU A 80 -2.20 0.62 16.61
N PRO A 81 -3.12 0.07 15.79
CA PRO A 81 -2.80 -1.06 14.92
C PRO A 81 -1.67 -0.67 13.95
N PRO A 82 -0.77 -1.60 13.61
CA PRO A 82 0.28 -1.30 12.65
C PRO A 82 -0.30 -1.13 11.25
N GLU A 83 0.33 -0.28 10.47
CA GLU A 83 0.23 -0.41 9.03
C GLU A 83 0.89 -1.71 8.59
N PRO A 84 0.38 -2.40 7.55
CA PRO A 84 0.94 -3.68 7.14
C PRO A 84 2.44 -3.61 6.83
N GLY A 85 2.90 -2.49 6.27
CA GLY A 85 4.30 -2.23 5.99
C GLY A 85 5.22 -2.15 7.22
N GLN A 86 4.65 -1.99 8.42
CA GLN A 86 5.35 -1.91 9.71
C GLN A 86 5.43 -3.28 10.40
N VAL A 87 4.76 -4.31 9.89
CA VAL A 87 4.65 -5.63 10.51
C VAL A 87 5.91 -6.46 10.19
N PRO A 88 6.75 -6.78 11.19
CA PRO A 88 7.98 -7.52 10.95
C PRO A 88 7.70 -8.91 10.36
N GLY A 89 8.39 -9.25 9.27
CA GLY A 89 8.27 -10.57 8.63
C GLY A 89 6.95 -10.83 7.90
N LEU A 90 6.11 -9.82 7.67
CA LEU A 90 4.81 -9.98 7.01
C LEU A 90 4.91 -10.69 5.66
N ALA A 91 5.80 -10.21 4.77
CA ALA A 91 5.99 -10.79 3.45
C ALA A 91 6.43 -12.27 3.50
N GLU A 92 7.27 -12.64 4.48
CA GLU A 92 7.67 -14.02 4.69
C GLU A 92 6.48 -14.87 5.14
N ARG A 93 5.73 -14.38 6.15
CA ARG A 93 4.57 -15.10 6.68
C ARG A 93 3.49 -15.27 5.61
N ALA A 94 3.26 -14.27 4.76
CA ALA A 94 2.30 -14.34 3.67
C ALA A 94 2.68 -15.38 2.61
N ARG A 95 3.98 -15.55 2.32
CA ARG A 95 4.48 -16.62 1.43
C ARG A 95 4.37 -18.01 2.05
N GLN A 96 4.56 -18.11 3.37
CA GLN A 96 4.48 -19.37 4.11
C GLN A 96 3.06 -19.75 4.54
N LEU A 97 2.08 -18.85 4.37
CA LEU A 97 0.69 -19.14 4.67
C LEU A 97 0.27 -20.37 3.86
N THR A 98 -0.33 -21.35 4.51
CA THR A 98 -0.84 -22.54 3.81
C THR A 98 -2.25 -22.29 3.28
N ASP A 99 -2.69 -23.07 2.30
CA ASP A 99 -4.07 -22.96 1.79
C ASP A 99 -5.11 -23.34 2.83
N ALA A 100 -4.77 -24.26 3.75
CA ALA A 100 -5.64 -24.60 4.88
C ALA A 100 -5.79 -23.43 5.86
N GLU A 101 -4.69 -22.74 6.22
CA GLU A 101 -4.73 -21.54 7.06
C GLU A 101 -5.53 -20.42 6.38
N TYR A 102 -5.29 -20.19 5.09
CA TYR A 102 -5.99 -19.16 4.34
C TYR A 102 -7.49 -19.45 4.23
N THR A 103 -7.87 -20.70 3.94
CA THR A 103 -9.29 -21.12 3.87
C THR A 103 -9.98 -20.98 5.23
N ALA A 104 -9.32 -21.37 6.32
CA ALA A 104 -9.87 -21.19 7.67
C ALA A 104 -10.10 -19.71 8.01
N ALA A 105 -9.12 -18.84 7.69
CA ALA A 105 -9.26 -17.41 7.90
C ALA A 105 -10.37 -16.80 7.02
N LEU A 106 -10.51 -17.24 5.78
CA LEU A 106 -11.62 -16.82 4.91
C LEU A 106 -12.98 -17.18 5.52
N ALA A 107 -13.13 -18.38 6.07
CA ALA A 107 -14.35 -18.79 6.75
C ALA A 107 -14.66 -17.88 7.96
N GLU A 108 -13.66 -17.52 8.78
CA GLU A 108 -13.81 -16.54 9.87
C GLU A 108 -14.25 -15.17 9.35
N HIS A 109 -13.79 -14.79 8.15
CA HIS A 109 -14.18 -13.55 7.45
C HIS A 109 -15.49 -13.66 6.68
N GLY A 110 -16.27 -14.72 6.88
CA GLY A 110 -17.58 -14.93 6.27
C GLY A 110 -17.53 -15.35 4.80
N PHE A 111 -16.45 -16.01 4.39
CA PHE A 111 -16.27 -16.67 3.10
C PHE A 111 -16.04 -18.18 3.31
N PRO A 112 -17.04 -18.93 3.80
CA PRO A 112 -16.88 -20.34 4.19
C PRO A 112 -16.56 -21.27 3.02
N ASP A 113 -16.96 -20.89 1.81
CA ASP A 113 -16.72 -21.64 0.57
C ASP A 113 -15.39 -21.24 -0.13
N GLY A 114 -14.57 -20.42 0.55
CA GLY A 114 -13.30 -19.92 0.04
C GLY A 114 -13.44 -18.63 -0.78
N VAL A 115 -12.47 -18.38 -1.67
CA VAL A 115 -12.42 -17.18 -2.51
C VAL A 115 -13.57 -17.24 -3.54
N PRO A 116 -14.47 -16.24 -3.59
CA PRO A 116 -15.56 -16.23 -4.56
C PRO A 116 -15.05 -16.23 -6.02
N ALA A 117 -15.81 -16.82 -6.94
CA ALA A 117 -15.37 -17.04 -8.33
C ALA A 117 -15.11 -15.73 -9.12
N ASP A 118 -15.69 -14.62 -8.68
CA ASP A 118 -15.49 -13.26 -9.19
C ASP A 118 -14.19 -12.60 -8.69
N PHE A 119 -13.38 -13.32 -7.91
CA PHE A 119 -12.05 -12.89 -7.46
C PHE A 119 -10.96 -13.74 -8.13
N ALA A 120 -9.86 -13.10 -8.50
CA ALA A 120 -8.73 -13.77 -9.12
C ALA A 120 -8.04 -14.68 -8.09
N PRO A 121 -7.68 -15.91 -8.47
CA PRO A 121 -6.91 -16.79 -7.59
C PRO A 121 -5.49 -16.24 -7.36
N ASP A 122 -4.88 -16.58 -6.22
CA ASP A 122 -3.45 -16.39 -6.05
C ASP A 122 -2.71 -17.40 -6.93
N ARG A 123 -2.01 -16.88 -7.93
CA ARG A 123 -1.24 -17.66 -8.91
C ARG A 123 0.24 -17.29 -8.88
N ARG A 124 0.76 -16.69 -7.81
CA ARG A 124 2.17 -16.23 -7.74
C ARG A 124 3.18 -17.34 -8.00
N ALA A 125 2.86 -18.58 -7.61
CA ALA A 125 3.75 -19.74 -7.80
C ALA A 125 3.83 -20.22 -9.26
N THR A 126 2.85 -19.88 -10.11
CA THR A 126 2.73 -20.38 -11.49
C THR A 126 2.66 -19.28 -12.54
N ALA A 127 2.43 -18.03 -12.13
CA ALA A 127 2.35 -16.89 -13.02
C ALA A 127 3.71 -16.60 -13.68
N THR A 128 3.67 -16.39 -14.98
CA THR A 128 4.77 -15.85 -15.77
C THR A 128 4.45 -14.41 -16.17
N THR A 129 5.46 -13.64 -16.57
CA THR A 129 5.21 -12.30 -17.11
C THR A 129 4.38 -12.38 -18.39
N GLU A 130 3.23 -11.71 -18.38
CA GLU A 130 2.33 -11.58 -19.53
C GLU A 130 2.47 -10.19 -20.13
N ARG A 131 2.62 -10.11 -21.46
CA ARG A 131 2.70 -8.85 -22.20
C ARG A 131 1.54 -8.77 -23.17
N LEU A 132 0.78 -7.69 -23.07
CA LEU A 132 -0.38 -7.41 -23.90
C LEU A 132 -0.18 -6.08 -24.62
N GLU A 133 -0.55 -6.03 -25.89
CA GLU A 133 -0.45 -4.83 -26.71
C GLU A 133 -1.84 -4.30 -27.03
N PHE A 134 -2.05 -3.01 -26.78
CA PHE A 134 -3.33 -2.33 -26.99
C PHE A 134 -3.16 -1.07 -27.82
N LEU A 135 -4.20 -0.78 -28.60
CA LEU A 135 -4.44 0.53 -29.20
C LEU A 135 -5.61 1.18 -28.46
N LEU A 136 -5.28 2.06 -27.52
CA LEU A 136 -6.26 2.77 -26.70
C LEU A 136 -6.73 4.04 -27.39
N ARG A 137 -8.04 4.28 -27.37
CA ARG A 137 -8.60 5.60 -27.71
C ARG A 137 -8.52 6.49 -26.47
N VAL A 138 -7.58 7.43 -26.50
CA VAL A 138 -7.40 8.44 -25.45
C VAL A 138 -8.31 9.62 -25.76
N ARG A 139 -8.99 10.12 -24.72
CA ARG A 139 -9.70 11.39 -24.73
C ARG A 139 -9.35 12.20 -23.50
N ALA A 140 -9.27 13.52 -23.65
CA ALA A 140 -8.91 14.43 -22.57
C ALA A 140 -7.60 14.06 -21.84
N GLY A 141 -6.68 13.40 -22.53
CA GLY A 141 -5.38 12.99 -22.02
C GLY A 141 -5.41 11.83 -21.04
N GLN A 142 -6.49 11.05 -20.98
CA GLN A 142 -6.72 10.10 -19.88
C GLN A 142 -7.12 8.70 -20.34
N PHE A 143 -6.71 7.71 -19.56
CA PHE A 143 -7.30 6.37 -19.49
C PHE A 143 -7.19 5.83 -18.06
N THR A 144 -7.92 4.76 -17.73
CA THR A 144 -7.96 4.23 -16.37
C THR A 144 -7.69 2.73 -16.32
N LEU A 145 -7.20 2.26 -15.18
CA LEU A 145 -7.17 0.86 -14.79
C LEU A 145 -8.05 0.70 -13.57
N LEU A 146 -9.05 -0.17 -13.64
CA LEU A 146 -10.08 -0.31 -12.61
C LEU A 146 -10.20 -1.77 -12.18
N ASP A 147 -10.58 -2.03 -10.93
CA ASP A 147 -11.20 -3.31 -10.55
C ASP A 147 -12.37 -3.60 -11.51
N ARG A 148 -12.52 -4.86 -11.92
CA ARG A 148 -13.64 -5.26 -12.78
C ARG A 148 -14.97 -4.89 -12.11
N GLY A 149 -15.84 -4.20 -12.84
CA GLY A 149 -17.13 -3.72 -12.35
C GLY A 149 -17.08 -2.42 -11.54
N CYS A 150 -15.89 -1.87 -11.26
CA CYS A 150 -15.75 -0.56 -10.61
C CYS A 150 -16.13 0.56 -11.60
N PRO A 151 -16.98 1.53 -11.21
CA PRO A 151 -17.37 2.62 -12.10
C PRO A 151 -16.24 3.65 -12.27
N LEU A 152 -16.20 4.33 -13.41
CA LEU A 152 -15.26 5.46 -13.64
C LEU A 152 -15.36 6.55 -12.55
N GLY A 153 -16.55 6.74 -11.97
CA GLY A 153 -16.78 7.68 -10.88
C GLY A 153 -16.00 7.40 -9.59
N ALA A 154 -15.33 6.24 -9.49
CA ALA A 154 -14.43 5.94 -8.37
C ALA A 154 -13.14 6.78 -8.41
N ILE A 155 -12.70 7.25 -9.58
CA ILE A 155 -11.46 8.03 -9.76
C ILE A 155 -11.67 9.32 -10.56
N LEU A 156 -12.84 9.50 -11.20
CA LEU A 156 -13.17 10.72 -11.95
C LEU A 156 -14.39 11.44 -11.35
N PRO A 157 -14.26 12.70 -10.90
CA PRO A 157 -13.03 13.49 -10.81
C PRO A 157 -12.03 12.90 -9.79
N VAL A 158 -10.74 13.25 -9.93
CA VAL A 158 -9.68 12.75 -9.02
C VAL A 158 -10.01 13.13 -7.58
N PRO A 159 -10.19 12.15 -6.67
CA PRO A 159 -10.50 12.44 -5.28
C PRO A 159 -9.33 13.15 -4.56
N PRO A 160 -9.59 14.07 -3.60
CA PRO A 160 -8.52 14.79 -2.88
C PRO A 160 -7.57 13.90 -2.07
N HIS A 161 -7.96 12.66 -1.80
CA HIS A 161 -7.19 11.67 -1.05
C HIS A 161 -6.48 10.66 -1.96
N ALA A 162 -6.52 10.85 -3.28
CA ALA A 162 -5.78 10.01 -4.20
C ALA A 162 -4.27 10.15 -3.94
N GLU A 163 -3.56 9.02 -3.96
CA GLU A 163 -2.10 9.06 -4.07
C GLU A 163 -1.76 9.51 -5.48
N SER A 164 -0.79 10.43 -5.62
CA SER A 164 -0.43 11.02 -6.90
C SER A 164 1.06 10.95 -7.15
N ALA A 165 1.44 10.57 -8.36
CA ALA A 165 2.80 10.55 -8.85
C ALA A 165 2.85 11.05 -10.31
N ASP A 166 2.67 12.36 -10.49
CA ASP A 166 2.80 13.08 -11.77
C ASP A 166 1.86 12.56 -12.87
N LEU A 167 2.18 11.43 -13.50
CA LEU A 167 1.37 10.82 -14.57
C LEU A 167 0.38 9.75 -14.08
N ILE A 168 0.31 9.49 -12.77
CA ILE A 168 -0.62 8.53 -12.16
C ILE A 168 -1.31 9.16 -10.95
N ASP A 169 -2.63 9.00 -10.86
CA ASP A 169 -3.39 9.16 -9.63
C ASP A 169 -4.07 7.83 -9.29
N ALA A 170 -4.09 7.43 -8.02
CA ALA A 170 -4.80 6.21 -7.64
C ALA A 170 -5.51 6.31 -6.29
N VAL A 171 -6.58 5.53 -6.21
CA VAL A 171 -7.29 5.16 -4.98
C VAL A 171 -7.43 3.63 -4.97
N PRO A 172 -7.78 3.00 -3.85
CA PRO A 172 -8.08 1.58 -3.85
C PRO A 172 -9.12 1.21 -4.92
N GLY A 173 -8.75 0.30 -5.81
CA GLY A 173 -9.55 -0.26 -6.90
C GLY A 173 -9.58 0.57 -8.18
N ALA A 174 -8.85 1.70 -8.25
CA ALA A 174 -8.84 2.54 -9.44
C ALA A 174 -7.55 3.36 -9.59
N ALA A 175 -7.01 3.40 -10.80
CA ALA A 175 -5.89 4.25 -11.17
C ALA A 175 -6.21 5.02 -12.46
N LEU A 176 -5.90 6.32 -12.46
CA LEU A 176 -5.97 7.22 -13.60
C LEU A 176 -4.56 7.46 -14.14
N PHE A 177 -4.41 7.41 -15.46
CA PHE A 177 -3.15 7.65 -16.15
C PHE A 177 -3.27 8.87 -17.06
N TRP A 178 -2.31 9.78 -16.95
CA TRP A 178 -2.17 10.93 -17.82
C TRP A 178 -1.32 10.57 -19.03
N ALA A 179 -1.99 10.36 -20.16
CA ALA A 179 -1.37 9.99 -21.43
C ALA A 179 -0.55 11.15 -22.03
N PRO A 180 0.51 10.86 -22.82
CA PRO A 180 1.30 11.89 -23.48
C PRO A 180 0.59 12.55 -24.68
N ILE A 181 -0.63 12.14 -25.00
CA ILE A 181 -1.48 12.71 -26.07
C ILE A 181 -2.80 13.15 -25.47
N HIS A 182 -3.39 14.24 -25.97
CA HIS A 182 -4.67 14.74 -25.46
C HIS A 182 -5.87 13.94 -26.03
N ASP A 183 -5.93 13.76 -27.35
CA ASP A 183 -6.95 12.94 -28.00
C ASP A 183 -6.30 12.11 -29.12
N GLY A 184 -6.76 10.88 -29.31
CA GLY A 184 -6.31 10.04 -30.42
C GLY A 184 -6.10 8.58 -30.04
N THR A 185 -5.22 7.90 -30.79
CA THR A 185 -4.87 6.51 -30.52
C THR A 185 -3.49 6.42 -29.88
N LEU A 186 -3.40 5.75 -28.73
CA LEU A 186 -2.16 5.49 -28.01
C LEU A 186 -1.81 3.99 -28.09
N ALA A 187 -0.59 3.69 -28.52
CA ALA A 187 -0.02 2.35 -28.35
C ALA A 187 0.40 2.15 -26.89
N LEU A 188 -0.23 1.20 -26.21
CA LEU A 188 0.07 0.83 -24.83
C LEU A 188 0.44 -0.64 -24.77
N THR A 189 1.63 -0.95 -24.24
CA THR A 189 1.96 -2.29 -23.78
C THR A 189 1.65 -2.38 -22.29
N VAL A 190 0.93 -3.42 -21.87
CA VAL A 190 0.77 -3.78 -20.46
C VAL A 190 1.61 -5.02 -20.18
N ALA A 191 2.46 -4.96 -19.16
CA ALA A 191 3.24 -6.09 -18.67
C ALA A 191 2.79 -6.43 -17.25
N ILE A 192 2.18 -7.60 -17.06
CA ILE A 192 1.76 -8.12 -15.76
C ILE A 192 2.79 -9.16 -15.33
N ALA A 193 3.51 -8.91 -14.26
CA ALA A 193 4.62 -9.74 -13.81
C ALA A 193 4.43 -10.22 -12.36
N PRO A 194 4.89 -11.44 -12.01
CA PRO A 194 4.83 -11.94 -10.64
C PRO A 194 5.79 -11.18 -9.69
N THR A 195 6.84 -10.56 -10.22
CA THR A 195 7.87 -9.80 -9.49
C THR A 195 8.22 -8.52 -10.24
N ASP A 196 8.93 -7.58 -9.60
CA ASP A 196 9.38 -6.34 -10.27
C ASP A 196 10.20 -6.67 -11.54
N PRO A 197 9.73 -6.29 -12.73
CA PRO A 197 10.46 -6.52 -13.98
C PRO A 197 11.63 -5.54 -14.20
N GLY A 198 11.80 -4.56 -13.30
CA GLY A 198 12.74 -3.45 -13.45
C GLY A 198 12.23 -2.37 -14.42
N ALA A 199 12.70 -1.14 -14.21
CA ALA A 199 12.34 -0.01 -15.07
C ALA A 199 13.00 -0.15 -16.45
N ASP A 200 12.21 0.08 -17.51
CA ASP A 200 12.74 0.16 -18.87
C ASP A 200 13.33 1.56 -19.11
N ARG A 201 14.66 1.64 -19.10
CA ARG A 201 15.41 2.89 -19.26
C ARG A 201 15.38 3.47 -20.67
N SER A 202 14.78 2.78 -21.64
CA SER A 202 14.57 3.33 -22.99
C SER A 202 13.44 4.37 -23.06
N TYR A 203 12.63 4.48 -22.00
CA TYR A 203 11.56 5.47 -21.89
C TYR A 203 12.05 6.76 -21.21
N ARG A 204 11.51 7.90 -21.66
CA ARG A 204 11.96 9.23 -21.20
C ARG A 204 11.42 9.59 -19.83
N ARG A 205 10.18 9.21 -19.53
CA ARG A 205 9.56 9.42 -18.21
C ARG A 205 9.10 8.08 -17.68
N VAL A 206 9.35 7.89 -16.39
CA VAL A 206 8.96 6.71 -15.62
C VAL A 206 8.43 7.20 -14.29
N VAL A 207 7.19 6.86 -13.98
CA VAL A 207 6.57 7.12 -12.68
C VAL A 207 6.07 5.82 -12.09
N GLU A 208 6.02 5.75 -10.77
CA GLU A 208 5.70 4.54 -10.05
C GLU A 208 4.78 4.88 -8.87
N LEU A 209 3.75 4.07 -8.67
CA LEU A 209 2.76 4.28 -7.61
C LEU A 209 2.13 2.94 -7.20
N SER A 210 1.68 2.84 -5.95
CA SER A 210 1.02 1.64 -5.43
C SER A 210 -0.50 1.77 -5.51
N CYS A 211 -1.18 0.70 -5.90
CA CYS A 211 -2.64 0.64 -5.88
C CYS A 211 -3.09 -0.74 -5.39
N ARG A 212 -4.11 -0.72 -4.54
CA ARG A 212 -4.75 -1.94 -4.04
C ARG A 212 -5.93 -2.29 -4.92
N PHE A 213 -5.98 -3.52 -5.44
CA PHE A 213 -7.13 -4.05 -6.17
C PHE A 213 -7.88 -5.09 -5.32
N HIS A 214 -9.20 -4.99 -5.29
CA HIS A 214 -10.05 -5.77 -4.40
C HIS A 214 -10.39 -7.14 -4.95
N THR A 215 -10.45 -7.27 -6.27
CA THR A 215 -10.84 -8.53 -6.94
C THR A 215 -9.65 -9.25 -7.54
N GLY A 216 -8.57 -8.52 -7.86
CA GLY A 216 -7.48 -9.06 -8.66
C GLY A 216 -7.84 -9.28 -10.14
N TYR A 217 -9.08 -8.99 -10.55
CA TYR A 217 -9.44 -8.81 -11.95
C TYR A 217 -9.49 -7.31 -12.22
N VAL A 218 -8.68 -6.87 -13.18
CA VAL A 218 -8.62 -5.48 -13.57
C VAL A 218 -8.92 -5.30 -15.04
N VAL A 219 -9.40 -4.12 -15.39
CA VAL A 219 -9.77 -3.75 -16.75
C VAL A 219 -9.13 -2.41 -17.10
N LEU A 220 -8.62 -2.31 -18.32
CA LEU A 220 -8.27 -1.01 -18.91
C LEU A 220 -9.55 -0.37 -19.45
N ARG A 221 -9.76 0.91 -19.16
CA ARG A 221 -10.95 1.62 -19.58
C ARG A 221 -10.62 2.95 -20.23
N GLU A 222 -11.07 3.09 -21.48
CA GLU A 222 -11.03 4.33 -22.26
C GLU A 222 -12.10 5.31 -21.73
N LEU A 223 -11.81 6.62 -21.72
CA LEU A 223 -12.80 7.63 -21.34
C LEU A 223 -13.94 7.67 -22.38
N ALA A 224 -15.17 7.36 -21.94
CA ALA A 224 -16.35 7.20 -22.80
C ALA A 224 -16.14 6.21 -23.96
N GLY A 225 -15.29 5.19 -23.76
CA GLY A 225 -14.93 4.20 -24.76
C GLY A 225 -15.11 2.78 -24.27
N ARG A 226 -14.21 1.91 -24.72
CA ARG A 226 -14.26 0.47 -24.44
C ARG A 226 -13.66 0.15 -23.07
N GLU A 227 -14.09 -0.99 -22.55
CA GLU A 227 -13.44 -1.71 -21.47
C GLU A 227 -12.68 -2.89 -22.09
N LEU A 228 -11.45 -3.11 -21.64
CA LEU A 228 -10.53 -4.13 -22.14
C LEU A 228 -10.06 -4.96 -20.96
N ASP A 229 -10.45 -6.23 -20.95
CA ASP A 229 -10.05 -7.17 -19.91
C ASP A 229 -8.54 -7.42 -19.93
N LEU A 230 -7.96 -7.48 -18.72
CA LEU A 230 -6.62 -7.98 -18.51
C LEU A 230 -6.66 -9.39 -17.88
N PRO A 231 -5.58 -10.18 -18.03
CA PRO A 231 -5.40 -11.41 -17.27
C PRO A 231 -5.52 -11.15 -15.75
N PRO A 232 -5.98 -12.15 -14.97
CA PRO A 232 -6.04 -12.03 -13.51
C PRO A 232 -4.67 -11.64 -12.93
N LEU A 233 -4.63 -10.75 -11.95
CA LEU A 233 -3.37 -10.32 -11.36
C LEU A 233 -2.69 -11.47 -10.59
N PRO A 234 -1.34 -11.57 -10.58
CA PRO A 234 -0.63 -12.75 -10.09
C PRO A 234 -0.92 -13.14 -8.64
N ALA A 235 -1.13 -12.19 -7.74
CA ALA A 235 -1.40 -12.44 -6.31
C ALA A 235 -2.89 -12.43 -5.97
N GLY A 236 -3.79 -12.38 -6.97
CA GLY A 236 -5.21 -12.15 -6.74
C GLY A 236 -5.47 -10.75 -6.16
N PRO A 237 -6.46 -10.58 -5.28
CA PRO A 237 -6.69 -9.36 -4.51
C PRO A 237 -5.47 -8.94 -3.69
N GLY A 238 -5.16 -7.64 -3.67
CA GLY A 238 -4.08 -7.10 -2.85
C GLY A 238 -3.40 -5.89 -3.46
N ASP A 239 -2.19 -5.65 -2.99
CA ASP A 239 -1.40 -4.47 -3.35
C ASP A 239 -0.48 -4.76 -4.52
N TYR A 240 -0.51 -3.82 -5.46
CA TYR A 240 0.26 -3.87 -6.69
C TYR A 240 1.02 -2.58 -6.85
N ARG A 241 2.26 -2.70 -7.31
CA ARG A 241 2.98 -1.56 -7.84
C ARG A 241 2.68 -1.44 -9.32
N MET A 242 2.46 -0.21 -9.75
CA MET A 242 2.29 0.15 -11.14
C MET A 242 3.44 1.07 -11.53
N ARG A 243 4.08 0.79 -12.67
CA ARG A 243 5.10 1.65 -13.25
C ARG A 243 4.71 2.04 -14.66
N PHE A 244 4.46 3.33 -14.87
CA PHE A 244 4.04 3.87 -16.15
C PHE A 244 5.22 4.56 -16.83
N HIS A 245 5.53 4.10 -18.04
CA HIS A 245 6.61 4.60 -18.85
C HIS A 245 6.02 5.28 -20.08
N THR A 246 6.50 6.48 -20.41
CA THR A 246 6.04 7.23 -21.57
C THR A 246 7.19 7.63 -22.48
N ARG A 247 6.97 7.52 -23.78
CA ARG A 247 7.80 8.06 -24.86
C ARG A 247 6.91 8.43 -26.04
N ASP A 248 7.46 9.12 -27.03
CA ASP A 248 6.67 9.62 -28.17
C ASP A 248 6.03 8.49 -29.00
N SER A 249 6.68 7.33 -29.08
CA SER A 249 6.19 6.17 -29.86
C SER A 249 5.23 5.24 -29.11
N GLY A 250 4.90 5.52 -27.85
CA GLY A 250 3.97 4.71 -27.07
C GLY A 250 4.29 4.67 -25.58
N CYS A 251 3.49 3.89 -24.85
CA CYS A 251 3.61 3.74 -23.40
C CYS A 251 3.78 2.27 -22.99
N LEU A 252 4.39 2.07 -21.82
CA LEU A 252 4.48 0.78 -21.14
C LEU A 252 3.95 0.92 -19.72
N LEU A 253 2.92 0.14 -19.39
CA LEU A 253 2.43 -0.03 -18.04
C LEU A 253 2.91 -1.38 -17.50
N GLN A 254 3.72 -1.38 -16.45
CA GLN A 254 4.10 -2.58 -15.72
C GLN A 254 3.27 -2.70 -14.45
N LEU A 255 2.78 -3.90 -14.14
CA LEU A 255 2.08 -4.23 -12.90
C LEU A 255 2.71 -5.46 -12.26
N TRP A 256 2.99 -5.40 -10.97
CA TRP A 256 3.45 -6.57 -10.21
C TRP A 256 2.99 -6.49 -8.76
N ASN A 257 2.85 -7.64 -8.12
CA ASN A 257 2.53 -7.67 -6.69
C ASN A 257 3.68 -7.03 -5.91
N GLN A 258 3.35 -6.06 -5.06
CA GLN A 258 4.31 -5.46 -4.16
C GLN A 258 3.89 -5.85 -2.74
N PRO A 259 4.72 -6.62 -2.03
CA PRO A 259 4.50 -6.84 -0.62
C PRO A 259 4.46 -5.49 0.09
N ARG A 260 3.50 -5.29 0.99
CA ARG A 260 3.42 -4.03 1.73
C ARG A 260 4.69 -3.84 2.55
N THR A 261 5.47 -2.83 2.19
CA THR A 261 6.68 -2.41 2.91
C THR A 261 6.51 -0.94 3.28
N GLY A 262 6.52 -0.64 4.56
CA GLY A 262 6.49 0.72 5.08
C GLY A 262 7.87 1.05 5.65
N PRO A 263 8.22 2.35 5.80
CA PRO A 263 9.34 2.69 6.64
C PRO A 263 9.04 2.16 8.05
N LEU A 264 9.95 1.33 8.58
CA LEU A 264 9.94 1.08 10.01
C LEU A 264 10.19 2.44 10.69
N PRO A 265 9.47 2.80 11.77
CA PRO A 265 9.82 3.99 12.53
C PRO A 265 11.31 3.90 12.88
N GLU A 266 12.04 4.99 12.59
CA GLU A 266 13.49 5.00 12.65
C GLU A 266 13.96 4.43 13.99
N LYS A 267 14.89 3.47 13.92
CA LYS A 267 15.55 2.94 15.10
C LYS A 267 16.26 4.13 15.76
N PRO A 268 16.06 4.39 17.07
CA PRO A 268 16.74 5.51 17.71
C PRO A 268 18.25 5.33 17.52
N ILE A 269 18.87 6.32 16.90
CA ILE A 269 20.32 6.44 16.85
C ILE A 269 20.71 6.57 18.32
N ALA A 270 21.44 5.58 18.84
CA ALA A 270 21.96 5.64 20.19
C ALA A 270 22.62 7.01 20.36
N ALA A 271 22.04 7.86 21.22
CA ALA A 271 22.64 9.12 21.58
C ALA A 271 24.03 8.78 22.08
N THR A 272 25.03 9.10 21.25
CA THR A 272 26.42 8.97 21.67
C THR A 272 26.55 10.00 22.76
N ASN A 273 26.71 9.55 24.00
CA ASN A 273 27.05 10.40 25.13
C ASN A 273 28.29 11.21 24.75
N ALA A 274 28.09 12.42 24.23
CA ALA A 274 29.11 13.45 24.28
C ALA A 274 29.20 13.83 25.76
N GLY A 275 30.34 13.49 26.37
CA GLY A 275 30.66 13.78 27.77
C GLY A 275 30.35 15.24 28.12
N LEU A 276 29.91 15.52 29.35
CA LEU A 276 30.81 15.73 30.48
C LEU A 276 32.20 16.23 30.08
N LEU A 277 32.55 17.39 30.64
CA LEU A 277 33.71 18.28 30.47
C LEU A 277 33.30 19.55 29.71
N ALA A 278 33.17 20.73 30.31
CA ALA A 278 33.45 21.22 31.66
C ALA A 278 32.55 22.43 31.96
#